data_AF-A0A0D3EDQ7-F1
#
_entry.id   AF-A0A0D3EDQ7-F1
#
_cell.length_a   1.000
_cell.length_b   1.000
_cell.length_c   1.000
_cell.angle_alpha   90.00
_cell.angle_beta   90.00
_cell.angle_gamma   90.00
#
_symmetry.space_group_name_H-M   'P 1'
#
loop_
_entity.id
_entity.type
_entity.pdbx_description
1 polymer ?
#
loop_
_entity_poly.entity_id
_entity_poly.type
_entity_poly.pdbx_seq_one_letter_code
_entity_poly.pdbx_strand_id
1 'polypeptide(L)'
;SIGTPKDTLELREKLQKTRLQISELVKNTSAKLKEASEADLHGAATPIKKIADAKLAKDFQSVLKEFQKAQRLAAEREITYTPVVTQDIPASYDAQELDIESLRTSQEQTLLLQSKRQEVVFLDNEITFNEAIIEEREHGIREIQEQIGEVNEIFNDLAVLVNDQGVMIDDISSNIDNSHAATSQATAQLRKASKTQRANSSLTCLLILIFGIVILIVIIVVLV
;
A
#
# COMPACT_ATOMS: atom_id res chain seq x y z
N SER A 1 -7.37 -8.62 17.90
CA SER A 1 -6.17 -7.82 17.60
C SER A 1 -4.99 -8.60 18.13
N ILE A 2 -3.92 -8.72 17.35
CA ILE A 2 -2.69 -9.42 17.78
C ILE A 2 -2.20 -8.78 19.08
N GLY A 3 -1.87 -9.58 20.09
CA GLY A 3 -1.42 -9.08 21.39
C GLY A 3 -2.51 -8.44 22.28
N THR A 4 -3.78 -8.81 22.10
CA THR A 4 -4.87 -8.49 23.06
C THR A 4 -5.46 -9.80 23.59
N PRO A 5 -6.26 -9.80 24.67
CA PRO A 5 -6.99 -11.01 25.11
C PRO A 5 -7.95 -11.60 24.06
N LYS A 6 -8.08 -10.97 22.88
CA LYS A 6 -8.77 -11.50 21.69
C LYS A 6 -7.82 -12.14 20.67
N ASP A 7 -6.56 -12.40 21.02
CA ASP A 7 -5.60 -13.15 20.20
C ASP A 7 -5.96 -14.63 20.29
N THR A 8 -6.43 -15.21 19.18
CA THR A 8 -6.83 -16.62 19.08
C THR A 8 -5.97 -17.32 18.04
N LEU A 9 -5.83 -18.65 18.17
CA LEU A 9 -5.10 -19.47 17.18
C LEU A 9 -5.69 -19.28 15.76
N GLU A 10 -7.02 -19.26 15.64
CA GLU A 10 -7.72 -19.00 14.36
C GLU A 10 -7.38 -17.62 13.76
N LEU A 11 -7.22 -16.59 14.60
CA LEU A 11 -6.85 -15.25 14.13
C LEU A 11 -5.43 -15.23 13.58
N ARG A 12 -4.50 -15.94 14.22
CA ARG A 12 -3.10 -16.08 13.76
C ARG A 12 -3.01 -16.85 12.45
N GLU A 13 -3.71 -17.98 12.35
CA GLU A 13 -3.74 -18.79 11.12
C GLU A 13 -4.33 -17.98 9.95
N LYS A 14 -5.44 -17.27 10.18
CA LYS A 14 -6.05 -16.40 9.17
C LYS A 14 -5.11 -15.27 8.75
N LEU A 15 -4.38 -14.69 9.69
CA LEU A 15 -3.38 -13.65 9.42
C LEU A 15 -2.23 -14.19 8.57
N GLN A 16 -1.69 -15.35 8.93
CA GLN A 16 -0.63 -16.03 8.17
C GLN A 16 -1.09 -16.34 6.75
N LYS A 17 -2.28 -16.93 6.59
CA LYS A 17 -2.88 -17.19 5.27
C LYS A 17 -3.03 -15.91 4.44
N THR A 18 -3.49 -14.83 5.07
CA THR A 18 -3.64 -13.52 4.40
C THR A 18 -2.27 -12.97 3.97
N ARG A 19 -1.24 -13.07 4.81
CA ARG A 19 0.13 -12.63 4.48
C ARG A 19 0.71 -13.42 3.31
N LEU A 20 0.53 -14.74 3.28
CA LEU A 20 0.95 -15.60 2.17
C LEU A 20 0.26 -15.21 0.86
N GLN A 21 -1.06 -15.02 0.90
CA GLN A 21 -1.83 -14.57 -0.27
C GLN A 21 -1.37 -13.20 -0.80
N ILE A 22 -1.10 -12.24 0.10
CA ILE A 22 -0.57 -10.94 -0.32
C ILE A 22 0.80 -11.11 -0.97
N SER A 23 1.68 -11.93 -0.39
CA SER A 23 3.02 -12.17 -0.94
C SER A 23 2.96 -12.80 -2.33
N GLU A 24 2.07 -13.76 -2.54
CA GLU A 24 1.82 -14.35 -3.86
C GLU A 24 1.28 -13.33 -4.87
N LEU A 25 0.31 -12.50 -4.45
CA LEU A 25 -0.22 -11.42 -5.30
C LEU A 25 0.86 -10.41 -5.68
N VAL A 26 1.73 -10.05 -4.74
CA VAL A 26 2.87 -9.14 -4.98
C VAL A 26 3.82 -9.73 -6.01
N LYS A 27 4.20 -11.01 -5.86
CA LYS A 27 5.06 -11.72 -6.84
C LYS A 27 4.43 -11.74 -8.23
N ASN A 28 3.18 -12.16 -8.32
CA ASN A 28 2.46 -12.28 -9.58
C ASN A 28 2.29 -10.91 -10.26
N THR A 29 2.01 -9.86 -9.49
CA THR A 29 1.88 -8.50 -10.01
C THR A 29 3.23 -7.97 -10.50
N SER A 30 4.30 -8.17 -9.72
CA SER A 30 5.66 -7.78 -10.10
C SER A 30 6.10 -8.47 -11.40
N ALA A 31 5.89 -9.79 -11.50
CA ALA A 31 6.23 -10.56 -12.70
C ALA A 31 5.50 -10.04 -13.94
N LYS A 32 4.18 -9.83 -13.84
CA LYS A 32 3.37 -9.30 -14.95
C LYS A 32 3.78 -7.88 -15.35
N LEU A 33 4.10 -7.05 -14.38
CA LEU A 33 4.53 -5.68 -14.64
C LEU A 33 5.91 -5.63 -15.30
N LYS A 34 6.82 -6.52 -14.91
CA LYS A 34 8.12 -6.69 -15.55
C LYS A 34 7.98 -7.18 -16.99
N GLU A 35 7.16 -8.20 -17.23
CA GLU A 35 6.86 -8.69 -18.58
C GLU A 35 6.25 -7.58 -19.46
N ALA A 36 5.32 -6.79 -18.92
CA ALA A 36 4.72 -5.67 -19.64
C ALA A 36 5.76 -4.60 -20.01
N SER A 37 6.67 -4.28 -19.08
CA SER A 37 7.76 -3.32 -19.30
C SER A 37 8.80 -3.82 -20.31
N GLU A 38 9.16 -5.11 -20.29
CA GLU A 38 10.05 -5.73 -21.27
C GLU A 38 9.43 -5.73 -22.69
N ALA A 39 8.13 -6.00 -22.80
CA ALA A 39 7.41 -5.90 -24.08
C ALA A 39 7.41 -4.47 -24.66
N ASP A 40 7.47 -3.46 -23.79
CA ASP A 40 7.53 -2.05 -24.19
C ASP A 40 8.91 -1.64 -24.75
N LEU A 41 9.98 -2.28 -24.26
CA LEU A 41 11.35 -2.11 -24.74
C LEU A 41 11.56 -2.67 -26.16
N HIS A 42 10.90 -3.79 -26.49
CA HIS A 42 11.01 -4.43 -27.80
C HIS A 42 10.23 -3.74 -28.95
N GLY A 43 9.73 -2.52 -28.71
CA GLY A 43 9.12 -1.67 -29.76
C GLY A 43 7.69 -2.07 -30.18
N ALA A 44 7.10 -3.07 -29.52
CA ALA A 44 5.74 -3.54 -29.82
C ALA A 44 4.63 -2.66 -29.19
N ALA A 45 4.98 -1.75 -28.29
CA ALA A 45 4.02 -1.03 -27.47
C ALA A 45 3.74 0.41 -27.95
N THR A 46 2.47 0.76 -27.96
CA THR A 46 2.02 2.14 -28.22
C THR A 46 2.43 3.05 -27.04
N PRO A 47 2.65 4.36 -27.28
CA PRO A 47 2.96 5.31 -26.21
C PRO A 47 1.93 5.28 -25.07
N ILE A 48 0.64 5.10 -25.40
CA ILE A 48 -0.45 5.01 -24.43
C ILE A 48 -0.28 3.80 -23.51
N LYS A 49 0.17 2.66 -24.04
CA LYS A 49 0.42 1.45 -23.24
C LYS A 49 1.58 1.69 -22.26
N LYS A 50 2.70 2.22 -22.75
CA LYS A 50 3.88 2.54 -21.92
C LYS A 50 3.56 3.45 -20.75
N ILE A 51 2.71 4.45 -21.00
CA ILE A 51 2.18 5.36 -19.99
C ILE A 51 1.35 4.62 -18.93
N ALA A 52 0.46 3.73 -19.36
CA ALA A 52 -0.39 2.97 -18.45
C ALA A 52 0.44 2.03 -17.57
N ASP A 53 1.43 1.36 -18.16
CA ASP A 53 2.34 0.43 -17.48
C ASP A 53 3.23 1.19 -16.47
N ALA A 54 3.72 2.39 -16.82
CA ALA A 54 4.45 3.28 -15.93
C ALA A 54 3.62 3.74 -14.73
N LYS A 55 2.37 4.15 -14.99
CA LYS A 55 1.44 4.54 -13.92
C LYS A 55 1.15 3.36 -12.99
N LEU A 56 0.92 2.18 -13.55
CA LEU A 56 0.67 0.97 -12.77
C LEU A 56 1.87 0.61 -11.89
N ALA A 57 3.10 0.73 -12.41
CA ALA A 57 4.32 0.50 -11.66
C ALA A 57 4.44 1.45 -10.46
N LYS A 58 4.18 2.74 -10.67
CA LYS A 58 4.20 3.76 -9.61
C LYS A 58 3.13 3.53 -8.55
N ASP A 59 1.90 3.24 -8.96
CA ASP A 59 0.78 2.96 -8.04
C ASP A 59 1.08 1.69 -7.22
N PHE A 60 1.59 0.63 -7.86
CA PHE A 60 1.96 -0.62 -7.20
C PHE A 60 3.11 -0.43 -6.20
N GLN A 61 4.15 0.32 -6.55
CA GLN A 61 5.24 0.66 -5.63
C GLN A 61 4.71 1.38 -4.37
N SER A 62 3.74 2.28 -4.52
CA SER A 62 3.13 2.99 -3.39
C SER A 62 2.40 2.04 -2.46
N VAL A 63 1.57 1.14 -3.00
CA VAL A 63 0.84 0.13 -2.22
C VAL A 63 1.82 -0.82 -1.51
N LEU A 64 2.88 -1.23 -2.20
CA LEU A 64 3.88 -2.13 -1.63
C LEU A 64 4.63 -1.50 -0.44
N LYS A 65 4.92 -0.20 -0.52
CA LYS A 65 5.52 0.57 0.57
C LYS A 65 4.60 0.63 1.80
N GLU A 66 3.31 0.82 1.61
CA GLU A 66 2.33 0.78 2.70
C GLU A 66 2.23 -0.61 3.33
N PHE A 67 2.24 -1.66 2.50
CA PHE A 67 2.24 -3.04 2.97
C PHE A 67 3.48 -3.38 3.80
N GLN A 68 4.68 -3.00 3.35
CA GLN A 68 5.92 -3.17 4.12
C GLN A 68 5.87 -2.46 5.47
N LYS A 69 5.31 -1.24 5.51
CA LYS A 69 5.12 -0.50 6.77
C LYS A 69 4.17 -1.24 7.72
N ALA A 70 3.08 -1.78 7.19
CA ALA A 70 2.13 -2.58 7.98
C ALA A 70 2.74 -3.89 8.49
N GLN A 71 3.54 -4.59 7.67
CA GLN A 71 4.26 -5.79 8.09
C GLN A 71 5.27 -5.51 9.20
N ARG A 72 6.10 -4.46 9.07
CA ARG A 72 7.04 -4.05 10.13
C ARG A 72 6.33 -3.73 11.44
N LEU A 73 5.24 -2.95 11.37
CA LEU A 73 4.43 -2.63 12.55
C LEU A 73 3.82 -3.88 13.19
N ALA A 74 3.40 -4.86 12.38
CA ALA A 74 2.89 -6.13 12.89
C ALA A 74 3.99 -6.94 13.58
N ALA A 75 5.18 -7.04 12.98
CA ALA A 75 6.33 -7.72 13.56
C ALA A 75 6.74 -7.08 14.91
N GLU A 76 6.84 -5.75 14.96
CA GLU A 76 7.16 -5.01 16.20
C GLU A 76 6.13 -5.29 17.31
N ARG A 77 4.84 -5.37 16.97
CA ARG A 77 3.78 -5.70 17.93
C ARG A 77 3.80 -7.14 18.40
N GLU A 78 4.26 -8.06 17.56
CA GLU A 78 4.39 -9.47 17.89
C GLU A 78 5.56 -9.71 18.86
N ILE A 79 6.63 -8.93 18.72
CA ILE A 79 7.84 -8.94 19.57
C ILE A 79 7.61 -8.25 20.94
N THR A 80 6.81 -7.19 21.01
CA THR A 80 6.63 -6.37 22.24
C THR A 80 5.68 -7.02 23.27
N TYR A 81 4.96 -8.08 22.91
CA TYR A 81 4.01 -8.71 23.82
C TYR A 81 4.71 -9.66 24.79
N THR A 82 4.78 -9.28 26.07
CA THR A 82 4.99 -10.19 27.19
C THR A 82 3.64 -10.82 27.59
N PRO A 83 3.55 -12.14 27.78
CA PRO A 83 2.33 -12.74 28.31
C PRO A 83 2.11 -12.21 29.73
N VAL A 84 1.05 -11.43 29.91
CA VAL A 84 0.44 -11.25 31.23
C VAL A 84 -0.27 -12.55 31.52
N VAL A 85 0.46 -13.52 32.07
CA VAL A 85 -0.19 -14.59 32.83
C VAL A 85 -0.83 -13.88 34.01
N THR A 86 -2.16 -13.85 34.04
CA THR A 86 -2.92 -13.37 35.20
C THR A 86 -2.46 -14.17 36.40
N GLN A 87 -1.62 -13.53 37.20
CA GLN A 87 -0.98 -14.07 38.37
C GLN A 87 -2.03 -14.08 39.49
N ASP A 88 -2.96 -15.04 39.45
CA ASP A 88 -3.73 -15.41 40.64
C ASP A 88 -2.80 -16.25 41.53
N ILE A 89 -1.74 -15.62 42.05
CA ILE A 89 -0.99 -16.15 43.17
C ILE A 89 -1.72 -15.65 44.42
N PRO A 90 -2.29 -16.53 45.26
CA PRO A 90 -2.62 -16.16 46.62
C PRO A 90 -1.30 -15.81 47.31
N ALA A 91 -1.01 -14.51 47.41
CA ALA A 91 0.08 -13.99 48.21
C ALA A 91 -0.22 -14.29 49.68
N SER A 92 0.23 -15.44 50.16
CA SER A 92 0.28 -15.74 51.58
C SER A 92 1.51 -16.56 51.86
N TYR A 93 2.63 -15.88 52.07
CA TYR A 93 3.63 -16.35 53.03
C TYR A 93 4.22 -15.13 53.72
N ASP A 94 3.67 -14.89 54.90
CA ASP A 94 4.21 -14.02 55.93
C ASP A 94 5.56 -14.58 56.37
N ALA A 95 6.61 -13.77 56.25
CA ALA A 95 7.95 -14.15 56.67
C ALA A 95 8.06 -13.95 58.18
N GLN A 96 7.76 -15.01 58.95
CA GLN A 96 8.20 -15.11 60.33
C GLN A 96 9.28 -16.18 60.43
N GLU A 97 10.52 -15.70 60.54
CA GLU A 97 11.59 -16.42 61.22
C GLU A 97 11.10 -16.79 62.62
N LEU A 98 11.36 -18.03 63.07
CA LEU A 98 11.82 -18.36 64.42
C LEU A 98 12.15 -19.86 64.51
N ASP A 99 13.45 -20.08 64.62
CA ASP A 99 14.18 -20.98 65.53
C ASP A 99 13.90 -22.49 65.62
N ILE A 100 15.03 -23.16 65.82
CA ILE A 100 15.32 -24.59 65.91
C ILE A 100 14.62 -25.20 67.15
N GLU A 101 14.04 -26.41 67.01
CA GLU A 101 14.33 -27.59 67.86
C GLU A 101 13.23 -28.68 67.81
N SER A 102 13.71 -29.93 67.79
CA SER A 102 13.06 -31.17 68.22
C SER A 102 12.62 -32.19 67.16
N LEU A 103 13.17 -33.39 67.37
CA LEU A 103 12.92 -34.66 66.71
C LEU A 103 11.42 -35.03 66.69
N ARG A 104 10.72 -34.78 65.59
CA ARG A 104 9.44 -35.45 65.29
C ARG A 104 9.27 -35.75 63.79
N THR A 105 8.94 -37.02 63.56
CA THR A 105 8.28 -37.60 62.37
C THR A 105 9.03 -37.62 61.03
N SER A 106 9.81 -38.69 60.78
CA SER A 106 10.26 -39.09 59.43
C SER A 106 9.11 -39.17 58.40
N GLN A 107 7.86 -39.34 58.85
CA GLN A 107 6.68 -39.41 57.99
C GLN A 107 6.20 -38.03 57.48
N GLU A 108 6.37 -36.96 58.26
CA GLU A 108 6.02 -35.58 57.84
C GLU A 108 7.08 -35.03 56.88
N GLN A 109 8.35 -35.37 57.10
CA GLN A 109 9.45 -35.00 56.21
C GLN A 109 9.31 -35.64 54.83
N THR A 110 8.84 -36.89 54.74
CA THR A 110 8.51 -37.55 53.46
C THR A 110 7.33 -36.91 52.74
N LEU A 111 6.32 -36.43 53.47
CA LEU A 111 5.14 -35.77 52.90
C LEU A 111 5.49 -34.38 52.34
N LEU A 112 6.33 -33.63 53.05
CA LEU A 112 6.87 -32.34 52.58
C LEU A 112 7.76 -32.51 51.35
N LEU A 113 8.61 -33.54 51.30
CA LEU A 113 9.42 -33.85 50.13
C LEU A 113 8.56 -34.24 48.91
N GLN A 114 7.47 -34.99 49.14
CA GLN A 114 6.51 -35.33 48.11
C GLN A 114 5.76 -34.10 47.58
N SER A 115 5.35 -33.20 48.49
CA SER A 115 4.73 -31.92 48.13
C SER A 115 5.67 -31.05 47.29
N LYS A 116 6.93 -30.89 47.71
CA LYS A 116 7.95 -30.17 46.94
C LYS A 116 8.20 -30.80 45.57
N ARG A 117 8.21 -32.14 45.48
CA ARG A 117 8.34 -32.85 44.20
C ARG A 117 7.17 -32.58 43.27
N GLN A 118 5.95 -32.56 43.81
CA GLN A 118 4.75 -32.28 43.03
C GLN A 118 4.67 -30.83 42.56
N GLU A 119 5.14 -29.89 43.39
CA GLU A 119 5.32 -28.49 43.05
C GLU A 119 6.37 -28.29 41.94
N VAL A 120 7.51 -28.98 42.03
CA VAL A 120 8.54 -28.95 40.97
C VAL A 120 8.01 -29.52 39.66
N VAL A 121 7.24 -30.61 39.67
CA VAL A 121 6.62 -31.18 38.45
C VAL A 121 5.56 -30.26 37.85
N PHE A 122 4.86 -29.49 38.68
CA PHE A 122 3.90 -28.49 38.23
C PHE A 122 4.62 -27.30 37.56
N LEU A 123 5.66 -26.78 38.20
CA LEU A 123 6.52 -25.74 37.64
C LEU A 123 7.21 -26.20 36.34
N ASP A 124 7.65 -27.45 36.27
CA ASP A 124 8.28 -28.04 35.07
C ASP A 124 7.29 -28.17 33.89
N ASN A 125 6.04 -28.53 34.17
CA ASN A 125 4.97 -28.47 33.16
C ASN A 125 4.68 -27.05 32.70
N GLU A 126 4.69 -26.08 33.62
CA GLU A 126 4.45 -24.66 33.30
C GLU A 126 5.61 -24.08 32.48
N ILE A 127 6.86 -24.43 32.80
CA ILE A 127 8.06 -24.07 32.03
C ILE A 127 7.98 -24.69 30.64
N THR A 128 7.70 -25.99 30.53
CA THR A 128 7.59 -26.70 29.24
C THR A 128 6.48 -26.11 28.36
N PHE A 129 5.33 -25.76 28.95
CA PHE A 129 4.23 -25.12 28.23
C PHE A 129 4.59 -23.70 27.76
N ASN A 130 5.23 -22.92 28.62
CA ASN A 130 5.71 -21.58 28.27
C ASN A 130 6.79 -21.64 27.17
N GLU A 131 7.68 -22.63 27.21
CA GLU A 131 8.73 -22.84 26.22
C GLU A 131 8.13 -23.19 24.84
N ALA A 132 7.12 -24.06 24.79
CA ALA A 132 6.40 -24.37 23.54
C ALA A 132 5.72 -23.13 22.92
N ILE A 133 5.13 -22.25 23.75
CA ILE A 133 4.52 -20.99 23.27
C ILE A 133 5.58 -20.01 22.74
N ILE A 134 6.76 -19.97 23.39
CA ILE A 134 7.87 -19.12 22.95
C ILE A 134 8.44 -19.64 21.62
N GLU A 135 8.58 -20.95 21.45
CA GLU A 135 9.08 -21.56 20.21
C GLU A 135 8.15 -21.31 19.02
N GLU A 136 6.83 -21.48 19.20
CA GLU A 136 5.84 -21.19 18.16
C GLU A 136 5.85 -19.70 17.75
N ARG A 137 6.06 -18.81 18.72
CA ARG A 137 6.23 -17.35 18.46
C ARG A 137 7.49 -17.06 17.66
N GLU A 138 8.62 -17.62 18.06
CA GLU A 138 9.89 -17.36 17.40
C GLU A 138 9.87 -17.84 15.94
N HIS A 139 9.20 -18.97 15.70
CA HIS A 139 8.92 -19.45 14.35
C HIS A 139 8.05 -18.46 13.55
N GLY A 140 6.94 -17.98 14.12
CA GLY A 140 6.06 -17.01 13.48
C GLY A 140 6.76 -15.68 13.15
N ILE A 141 7.59 -15.17 14.06
CA ILE A 141 8.39 -13.95 13.84
C ILE A 141 9.40 -14.15 12.71
N ARG A 142 10.08 -15.31 12.67
CA ARG A 142 11.05 -15.65 11.62
C ARG A 142 10.40 -15.70 10.25
N GLU A 143 9.22 -16.31 10.14
CA GLU A 143 8.46 -16.36 8.88
C GLU A 143 8.06 -14.96 8.40
N ILE A 144 7.65 -14.07 9.32
CA ILE A 144 7.35 -12.67 8.99
C ILE A 144 8.61 -11.95 8.49
N GLN A 145 9.76 -12.18 9.12
CA GLN A 145 11.03 -11.57 8.71
C GLN A 145 11.45 -12.03 7.32
N GLU A 146 11.30 -13.32 6.99
CA GLU A 146 11.56 -13.83 5.63
C GLU A 146 10.63 -13.18 4.60
N GLN A 147 9.33 -13.12 4.89
CA GLN A 147 8.35 -12.48 4.00
C GLN A 147 8.65 -10.98 3.78
N ILE A 148 9.09 -10.26 4.83
CA ILE A 148 9.52 -8.86 4.71
C ILE A 148 10.75 -8.76 3.80
N GLY A 149 11.71 -9.68 3.93
CA GLY A 149 12.91 -9.75 3.10
C GLY A 149 12.57 -9.92 1.61
N GLU A 150 11.70 -10.87 1.31
CA GLU A 150 11.25 -11.15 -0.07
C GLU A 150 10.51 -9.95 -0.69
N VAL A 151 9.57 -9.36 0.06
CA VAL A 151 8.86 -8.16 -0.40
C VAL A 151 9.81 -6.98 -0.62
N ASN A 152 10.87 -6.89 0.18
CA ASN A 152 11.90 -5.85 0.04
C ASN A 152 12.75 -6.02 -1.21
N GLU A 153 13.06 -7.24 -1.61
CA GLU A 153 13.71 -7.51 -2.90
C GLU A 153 12.82 -7.05 -4.06
N ILE A 154 11.55 -7.44 -4.06
CA ILE A 154 10.57 -7.02 -5.08
C ILE A 154 10.42 -5.49 -5.10
N PHE A 155 10.41 -4.85 -3.94
CA PHE A 155 10.33 -3.39 -3.85
C PHE A 155 11.52 -2.68 -4.50
N ASN A 156 12.74 -3.21 -4.32
CA ASN A 156 13.94 -2.65 -4.94
C ASN A 156 13.92 -2.85 -6.46
N ASP A 157 13.51 -4.03 -6.93
CA ASP A 157 13.36 -4.30 -8.36
C ASP A 157 12.35 -3.35 -9.02
N LEU A 158 11.22 -3.08 -8.34
CA LEU A 158 10.23 -2.12 -8.81
C LEU A 158 10.75 -0.68 -8.80
N ALA A 159 11.60 -0.30 -7.84
CA ALA A 159 12.17 1.04 -7.78
C ALA A 159 13.02 1.34 -9.02
N VAL A 160 13.77 0.34 -9.53
CA VAL A 160 14.50 0.44 -10.79
C VAL A 160 13.52 0.63 -11.96
N LEU A 161 12.48 -0.21 -12.03
CA LEU A 161 11.47 -0.15 -13.09
C LEU A 161 10.75 1.22 -13.15
N VAL A 162 10.40 1.80 -11.99
CA VAL A 162 9.70 3.09 -11.91
C VAL A 162 10.64 4.27 -12.22
N ASN A 163 11.89 4.21 -11.77
CA ASN A 163 12.88 5.26 -12.04
C ASN A 163 13.09 5.45 -13.55
N ASP A 164 13.20 4.35 -14.30
CA ASP A 164 13.42 4.38 -15.75
C ASP A 164 12.21 4.92 -16.53
N GLN A 165 11.01 4.88 -15.92
CA GLN A 165 9.76 5.35 -16.54
C GLN A 165 9.38 6.79 -16.14
N GLY A 166 10.11 7.42 -15.22
CA GLY A 166 9.77 8.73 -14.65
C GLY A 166 9.72 9.89 -15.66
N VAL A 167 10.57 9.87 -16.69
CA VAL A 167 10.63 10.90 -17.73
C VAL A 167 9.36 10.90 -18.60
N MET A 168 8.85 9.71 -18.94
CA MET A 168 7.65 9.59 -19.79
C MET A 168 6.39 10.10 -19.08
N ILE A 169 6.26 9.89 -17.76
CA ILE A 169 5.06 10.33 -17.03
C ILE A 169 4.96 11.87 -16.96
N ASP A 170 6.09 12.54 -16.79
CA ASP A 170 6.15 14.01 -16.73
C ASP A 170 5.75 14.64 -18.07
N ASP A 171 6.17 14.01 -19.18
CA ASP A 171 5.77 14.42 -20.53
C ASP A 171 4.26 14.28 -20.79
N ILE A 172 3.55 13.36 -20.11
CA ILE A 172 2.08 13.26 -20.21
C ILE A 172 1.40 14.43 -19.53
N SER A 173 1.84 14.74 -18.31
CA SER A 173 1.25 15.84 -17.53
C SER A 173 1.40 17.13 -18.33
N SER A 174 2.59 17.33 -18.90
CA SER A 174 2.86 18.39 -19.87
C SER A 174 1.97 18.31 -21.12
N ASN A 175 1.79 17.14 -21.74
CA ASN A 175 0.93 16.99 -22.93
C ASN A 175 -0.55 17.25 -22.66
N ILE A 176 -1.07 16.85 -21.50
CA ILE A 176 -2.44 17.12 -21.06
C ILE A 176 -2.62 18.62 -20.85
N ASP A 177 -1.70 19.26 -20.13
CA ASP A 177 -1.75 20.70 -19.87
C ASP A 177 -1.65 21.50 -21.18
N ASN A 178 -0.76 21.11 -22.08
CA ASN A 178 -0.61 21.70 -23.41
C ASN A 178 -1.88 21.51 -24.26
N SER A 179 -2.48 20.31 -24.26
CA SER A 179 -3.72 20.04 -25.00
C SER A 179 -4.91 20.83 -24.45
N HIS A 180 -4.99 20.95 -23.13
CA HIS A 180 -5.99 21.79 -22.47
C HIS A 180 -5.81 23.27 -22.82
N ALA A 181 -4.57 23.77 -22.76
CA ALA A 181 -4.24 25.14 -23.16
C ALA A 181 -4.56 25.40 -24.65
N ALA A 182 -4.18 24.49 -25.54
CA ALA A 182 -4.45 24.59 -26.97
C ALA A 182 -5.96 24.59 -27.27
N THR A 183 -6.73 23.73 -26.61
CA THR A 183 -8.19 23.68 -26.77
C THR A 183 -8.85 24.95 -26.25
N SER A 184 -8.44 25.42 -25.08
CA SER A 184 -8.90 26.70 -24.53
C SER A 184 -8.63 27.86 -25.50
N GLN A 185 -7.41 27.93 -26.05
CA GLN A 185 -7.05 28.95 -27.03
C GLN A 185 -7.86 28.81 -28.33
N ALA A 186 -8.06 27.60 -28.84
CA ALA A 186 -8.87 27.34 -30.02
C ALA A 186 -10.32 27.80 -29.82
N THR A 187 -10.93 27.51 -28.66
CA THR A 187 -12.29 27.98 -28.35
C THR A 187 -12.38 29.50 -28.27
N ALA A 188 -11.35 30.18 -27.73
CA ALA A 188 -11.28 31.63 -27.71
C ALA A 188 -11.19 32.23 -29.12
N GLN A 189 -10.35 31.65 -29.99
CA GLN A 189 -10.23 32.07 -31.38
C GLN A 189 -11.53 31.83 -32.17
N LEU A 190 -12.19 30.68 -31.98
CA LEU A 190 -13.49 30.40 -32.61
C LEU A 190 -14.58 31.40 -32.17
N ARG A 191 -14.62 31.75 -30.88
CA ARG A 191 -15.53 32.80 -30.39
C ARG A 191 -15.23 34.15 -31.02
N LYS A 192 -13.95 34.53 -31.12
CA LYS A 192 -13.55 35.78 -31.76
C LYS A 192 -13.93 35.81 -33.24
N ALA A 193 -13.62 34.73 -33.98
CA ALA A 193 -13.97 34.59 -35.38
C ALA A 193 -15.48 34.66 -35.62
N SER A 194 -16.28 33.97 -34.81
CA SER A 194 -17.76 34.03 -34.87
C SER A 194 -18.28 35.45 -34.65
N LYS A 195 -17.75 36.17 -33.66
CA LYS A 195 -18.12 37.57 -33.39
C LYS A 195 -17.76 38.49 -34.55
N THR A 196 -16.56 38.34 -35.11
CA THR A 196 -16.10 39.12 -36.26
C THR A 196 -16.92 38.82 -37.52
N GLN A 197 -17.22 37.55 -37.81
CA GLN A 197 -18.04 37.16 -38.96
C GLN A 197 -19.45 37.77 -38.88
N ARG A 198 -20.08 37.75 -37.69
CA ARG A 198 -21.40 38.34 -37.47
C ARG A 198 -21.41 39.86 -37.63
N ALA A 199 -20.33 40.54 -37.24
CA ALA A 199 -20.20 41.99 -37.39
C ALA A 199 -19.93 42.41 -38.85
N ASN A 200 -19.13 41.64 -39.59
CA ASN A 200 -18.78 41.97 -40.97
C ASN A 200 -19.87 41.60 -41.98
N SER A 201 -20.70 40.58 -41.73
CA SER A 201 -21.71 40.14 -42.70
C SER A 201 -22.73 41.24 -43.05
N SER A 202 -23.12 42.07 -42.09
CA SER A 202 -24.02 43.21 -42.34
C SER A 202 -23.34 44.32 -43.13
N LEU A 203 -22.05 44.59 -42.86
CA LEU A 203 -21.28 45.63 -43.51
C LEU A 203 -20.93 45.25 -44.96
N THR A 204 -20.54 44.00 -45.22
CA THR A 204 -20.27 43.52 -46.58
C THR A 204 -21.53 43.55 -47.45
N CYS A 205 -22.68 43.14 -46.91
CA CYS A 205 -23.96 43.22 -47.61
C CYS A 205 -24.33 44.68 -47.97
N LEU A 206 -24.16 45.60 -47.03
CA LEU A 206 -24.40 47.03 -47.24
C LEU A 206 -23.48 47.62 -48.32
N LEU A 207 -22.19 47.28 -48.31
CA LEU A 207 -21.24 47.75 -49.34
C LEU A 207 -21.58 47.23 -50.74
N ILE A 208 -21.98 45.95 -50.86
CA ILE A 208 -22.42 45.37 -52.14
C ILE A 208 -23.69 46.08 -52.66
N LEU A 209 -24.63 46.37 -51.77
CA LEU A 209 -25.86 47.08 -52.12
C LEU A 209 -25.58 48.50 -52.64
N ILE A 210 -24.72 49.26 -51.95
CA ILE A 210 -24.31 50.61 -52.40
C ILE A 210 -23.63 50.55 -53.77
N PHE A 211 -22.70 49.60 -53.96
CA PHE A 211 -21.99 49.45 -55.22
C PHE A 211 -22.95 49.11 -56.39
N GLY A 212 -23.95 48.25 -56.14
CA GLY A 212 -24.99 47.94 -57.12
C GLY A 212 -25.83 49.15 -57.54
N ILE A 213 -26.18 50.03 -56.59
CA ILE A 213 -26.91 51.28 -56.88
C ILE A 213 -26.06 52.22 -57.74
N VAL A 214 -24.77 52.38 -57.42
CA VAL A 214 -23.85 53.24 -58.20
C VAL A 214 -23.74 52.74 -59.64
N ILE A 215 -23.58 51.44 -59.86
CA ILE A 215 -23.54 50.85 -61.20
C ILE A 215 -24.84 51.11 -61.96
N LEU A 216 -26.00 50.92 -61.32
CA LEU A 216 -27.30 51.17 -61.93
C LEU A 216 -27.42 52.62 -62.42
N ILE A 217 -27.03 53.60 -61.60
CA ILE A 217 -27.06 55.02 -61.96
C ILE A 217 -26.17 55.31 -63.17
N VAL A 218 -24.94 54.77 -63.17
CA VAL A 218 -24.00 54.95 -64.30
C VAL A 218 -24.59 54.40 -65.60
N ILE A 219 -25.22 53.22 -65.55
CA ILE A 219 -25.86 52.61 -66.71
C ILE A 219 -27.01 53.50 -67.24
N ILE A 220 -27.85 54.02 -66.35
CA ILE A 220 -28.97 54.90 -66.74
C ILE A 220 -28.44 56.17 -67.41
N VAL A 221 -27.42 56.82 -66.86
CA VAL A 221 -26.83 58.05 -67.41
C VAL A 221 -26.18 57.81 -68.77
N VAL A 222 -25.61 56.63 -69.02
CA VAL A 222 -25.01 56.29 -70.32
C VAL A 222 -26.05 55.90 -71.37
N LEU A 223 -27.17 55.31 -70.95
CA LEU A 223 -28.24 54.84 -71.85
C LEU A 223 -29.27 55.93 -72.22
N VAL A 224 -29.44 56.95 -71.37
CA VAL A 224 -30.29 58.13 -71.61
C VAL A 224 -29.52 59.19 -72.38
#